data_AF-W0J325-F1
#
_entry.id   AF-W0J325-F1
#
_cell.length_a   1.000
_cell.length_b   1.000
_cell.length_c   1.000
_cell.angle_alpha   90.00
_cell.angle_beta   90.00
_cell.angle_gamma   90.00
#
_symmetry.space_group_name_H-M   'P 1'
#
loop_
_entity.id
_entity.type
_entity.pdbx_description
1 polymer ?
#
loop_
_entity_poly.entity_id
_entity_poly.type
_entity_poly.pdbx_seq_one_letter_code
_entity_poly.pdbx_strand_id
1 'polypeptide(L)'
;MKTVRSTPRFLFPFLLAAIVPVTALPAFAYTGGEGMTLLWKCDETGALAQVADASGNGNAGTVNGTLAGTADGVSGGAFTGFTSAANTVSFETGQEWPARFTLQLWLRNPGNAAANVIAVGGATKNANRPWQLQVSAPDAAGNRTLALVYQSWIGTTQTFTSEPFKWERDTWYQLTLAWSSTQVRYKDKDGKEKVETGVGFKIYLTPAGAEEANFLFGGTTARARCGGKATQLFTVGGAGRGYYKEQVAGSFGGDIDEVVLWLGKILTDAQLNAGLKP
;
A
#
# COMPACT_ATOMS: atom_id res chain seq x y z
N MET A 1 34.73 57.82 56.40
CA MET A 1 34.51 56.37 56.19
C MET A 1 33.66 56.20 54.94
N LYS A 2 34.26 55.72 53.84
CA LYS A 2 33.60 55.48 52.55
C LYS A 2 33.17 54.00 52.50
N THR A 3 31.87 53.74 52.40
CA THR A 3 31.32 52.39 52.27
C THR A 3 31.20 52.06 50.78
N VAL A 4 32.11 51.22 50.28
CA VAL A 4 32.05 50.64 48.94
C VAL A 4 31.18 49.39 49.03
N ARG A 5 30.03 49.34 48.33
CA ARG A 5 29.23 48.12 48.17
C ARG A 5 29.62 47.43 46.87
N SER A 6 30.15 46.22 47.00
CA SER A 6 30.49 45.30 45.92
C SER A 6 29.23 44.71 45.29
N THR A 7 29.11 44.81 43.96
CA THR A 7 28.14 44.08 43.15
C THR A 7 28.61 42.63 42.95
N PRO A 8 27.73 41.60 43.08
CA PRO A 8 28.11 40.24 42.74
C PRO A 8 28.03 40.03 41.22
N ARG A 9 29.11 39.47 40.64
CA ARG A 9 29.13 38.97 39.27
C ARG A 9 28.43 37.60 39.24
N PHE A 10 27.25 37.55 38.63
CA PHE A 10 26.64 36.29 38.22
C PHE A 10 27.38 35.75 36.99
N LEU A 11 28.10 34.63 37.13
CA LEU A 11 28.51 33.82 35.99
C LEU A 11 27.28 33.06 35.48
N PHE A 12 26.82 33.39 34.28
CA PHE A 12 25.93 32.54 33.51
C PHE A 12 26.73 31.37 32.93
N PRO A 13 26.37 30.10 33.17
CA PRO A 13 26.90 29.02 32.37
C PRO A 13 26.22 29.10 30.99
N PHE A 14 27.01 29.38 29.96
CA PHE A 14 26.61 29.15 28.57
C PHE A 14 26.39 27.65 28.39
N LEU A 15 25.13 27.22 28.39
CA LEU A 15 24.77 25.89 27.93
C LEU A 15 24.89 25.89 26.40
N LEU A 16 25.99 25.33 25.90
CA LEU A 16 26.18 25.08 24.47
C LEU A 16 25.20 23.96 24.09
N ALA A 17 24.03 24.31 23.56
CA ALA A 17 23.15 23.34 22.94
C ALA A 17 23.87 22.77 21.71
N ALA A 18 24.29 21.51 21.77
CA ALA A 18 24.78 20.80 20.61
C ALA A 18 23.63 20.69 19.60
N ILE A 19 23.66 21.53 18.57
CA ILE A 19 22.85 21.35 17.37
C ILE A 19 23.42 20.10 16.71
N VAL A 20 22.79 18.95 16.96
CA VAL A 20 23.05 17.75 16.16
C VAL A 20 22.56 18.10 14.76
N PRO A 21 23.42 18.12 13.74
CA PRO A 21 22.94 18.29 12.38
C PRO A 21 22.02 17.10 12.08
N VAL A 22 20.73 17.39 11.86
CA VAL A 22 19.83 16.46 11.19
C VAL A 22 20.46 16.26 9.81
N THR A 23 21.18 15.16 9.67
CA THR A 23 21.66 14.72 8.37
C THR A 23 20.42 14.32 7.61
N ALA A 24 19.98 15.20 6.70
CA ALA A 24 19.01 14.83 5.70
C ALA A 24 19.58 13.59 4.99
N LEU A 25 18.91 12.45 5.19
CA LEU A 25 19.22 11.25 4.45
C LEU A 25 19.02 11.58 2.96
N PRO A 26 19.91 11.12 2.07
CA PRO A 26 19.69 11.30 0.64
C PRO A 26 18.37 10.60 0.29
N ALA A 27 17.40 11.38 -0.21
CA ALA A 27 16.15 10.85 -0.75
C ALA A 27 16.46 9.89 -1.90
N PHE A 28 16.17 8.60 -1.71
CA PHE A 28 16.35 7.59 -2.74
C PHE A 28 15.06 7.44 -3.53
N ALA A 29 14.78 8.44 -4.35
CA ALA A 29 13.66 8.38 -5.28
C ALA A 29 13.75 7.11 -6.14
N TYR A 30 12.62 6.40 -6.30
CA TYR A 30 12.45 5.47 -7.40
C TYR A 30 12.79 6.21 -8.71
N THR A 31 13.98 5.94 -9.26
CA THR A 31 14.28 6.32 -10.64
C THR A 31 13.47 5.36 -11.48
N GLY A 32 12.51 5.85 -12.27
CA GLY A 32 11.54 5.04 -13.03
C GLY A 32 12.18 3.82 -13.67
N GLY A 33 12.10 2.68 -12.98
CA GLY A 33 12.87 1.49 -13.33
C GLY A 33 12.27 0.80 -14.54
N GLU A 34 13.09 0.07 -15.30
CA GLU A 34 12.62 -0.72 -16.45
C GLU A 34 11.38 -1.56 -16.08
N GLY A 35 10.29 -1.35 -16.84
CA GLY A 35 9.03 -2.07 -16.70
C GLY A 35 8.11 -1.58 -15.59
N MET A 36 8.40 -0.45 -14.95
CA MET A 36 7.46 0.23 -14.04
C MET A 36 6.26 0.74 -14.84
N THR A 37 5.05 0.49 -14.34
CA THR A 37 3.79 0.95 -14.95
C THR A 37 3.40 2.31 -14.41
N LEU A 38 3.44 2.51 -13.10
CA LEU A 38 3.16 3.81 -12.48
C LEU A 38 4.01 4.01 -11.24
N LEU A 39 4.26 5.27 -10.94
CA LEU A 39 4.83 5.75 -9.67
C LEU A 39 4.10 7.02 -9.25
N TRP A 40 3.33 6.93 -8.17
CA TRP A 40 2.75 8.09 -7.51
C TRP A 40 3.54 8.36 -6.23
N LYS A 41 4.35 9.42 -6.25
CA LYS A 41 5.17 9.83 -5.10
C LYS A 41 4.38 10.51 -3.99
N CYS A 42 3.14 10.91 -4.26
CA CYS A 42 2.27 11.54 -3.28
C CYS A 42 2.78 12.88 -2.68
N ASP A 43 3.60 13.61 -3.45
CA ASP A 43 4.23 14.89 -3.05
C ASP A 43 3.34 16.13 -3.28
N GLU A 44 2.19 15.98 -3.94
CA GLU A 44 1.29 17.10 -4.25
C GLU A 44 0.75 17.75 -2.97
N THR A 45 0.76 19.09 -2.90
CA THR A 45 0.33 19.80 -1.69
C THR A 45 -1.11 20.29 -1.77
N GLY A 46 -1.85 20.22 -0.66
CA GLY A 46 -3.20 20.78 -0.55
C GLY A 46 -4.28 19.85 -1.08
N ALA A 47 -5.41 20.41 -1.53
CA ALA A 47 -6.54 19.63 -2.04
C ALA A 47 -6.22 19.02 -3.42
N LEU A 48 -6.45 17.72 -3.57
CA LEU A 48 -6.02 16.97 -4.73
C LEU A 48 -7.16 16.75 -5.73
N ALA A 49 -6.89 17.01 -7.00
CA ALA A 49 -7.78 16.63 -8.12
C ALA A 49 -7.16 15.52 -8.99
N GLN A 50 -5.84 15.49 -9.09
CA GLN A 50 -5.07 14.49 -9.82
C GLN A 50 -3.75 14.21 -9.08
N VAL A 51 -3.12 13.10 -9.45
CA VAL A 51 -1.84 12.65 -8.93
C VAL A 51 -0.90 12.44 -10.11
N ALA A 52 0.26 13.07 -10.08
CA ALA A 52 1.25 12.95 -11.13
C ALA A 52 1.89 11.56 -11.13
N ASP A 53 2.14 11.05 -12.34
CA ASP A 53 2.92 9.83 -12.53
C ASP A 53 4.38 10.18 -12.76
N ALA A 54 5.22 9.89 -11.78
CA ALA A 54 6.66 10.10 -11.82
C ALA A 54 7.42 8.95 -12.52
N SER A 55 6.73 7.91 -13.01
CA SER A 55 7.37 6.83 -13.77
C SER A 55 7.76 7.23 -15.19
N GLY A 56 7.20 8.33 -15.70
CA GLY A 56 7.39 8.81 -17.07
C GLY A 56 6.42 8.20 -18.10
N ASN A 57 5.45 7.38 -17.67
CA ASN A 57 4.50 6.73 -18.56
C ASN A 57 3.18 7.51 -18.77
N GLY A 58 2.97 8.60 -18.02
CA GLY A 58 1.77 9.43 -18.14
C GLY A 58 0.53 8.82 -17.48
N ASN A 59 0.71 7.86 -16.57
CA ASN A 59 -0.35 7.14 -15.87
C ASN A 59 -0.82 7.89 -14.61
N ALA A 60 -1.20 9.15 -14.79
CA ALA A 60 -1.65 10.02 -13.71
C ALA A 60 -2.88 9.43 -12.99
N GLY A 61 -2.92 9.55 -11.67
CA GLY A 61 -4.03 9.12 -10.84
C GLY A 61 -5.18 10.14 -10.86
N THR A 62 -6.41 9.65 -11.00
CA THR A 62 -7.62 10.44 -10.81
C THR A 62 -8.05 10.36 -9.35
N VAL A 63 -8.19 11.52 -8.71
CA VAL A 63 -8.67 11.62 -7.33
C VAL A 63 -10.19 11.71 -7.32
N ASN A 64 -10.81 10.92 -6.46
CA ASN A 64 -12.23 11.05 -6.12
C ASN A 64 -12.38 11.32 -4.63
N GLY A 65 -13.30 12.20 -4.27
CA GLY A 65 -13.54 12.63 -2.90
C GLY A 65 -12.58 13.73 -2.45
N THR A 66 -12.52 13.93 -1.13
CA THR A 66 -11.68 14.95 -0.50
C THR A 66 -10.41 14.30 0.01
N LEU A 67 -9.36 14.32 -0.80
CA LEU A 67 -8.01 13.93 -0.40
C LEU A 67 -7.12 15.16 -0.32
N ALA A 68 -6.11 15.09 0.54
CA ALA A 68 -5.12 16.15 0.67
C ALA A 68 -3.71 15.57 0.75
N GLY A 69 -2.73 16.25 0.15
CA GLY A 69 -1.32 15.99 0.45
C GLY A 69 -0.83 17.05 1.43
N THR A 70 -0.73 16.62 2.69
CA THR A 70 -0.41 17.49 3.83
C THR A 70 0.38 16.77 4.92
N ALA A 71 0.63 15.48 4.75
CA ALA A 71 1.30 14.66 5.74
C ALA A 71 2.78 14.49 5.37
N ASP A 72 3.63 14.35 6.38
CA ASP A 72 5.01 13.94 6.19
C ASP A 72 5.03 12.46 5.80
N GLY A 73 5.52 12.21 4.58
CA GLY A 73 5.69 10.89 3.96
C GLY A 73 6.98 10.19 4.38
N VAL A 74 7.27 9.08 3.73
CA VAL A 74 8.53 8.35 3.89
C VAL A 74 9.67 8.99 3.09
N SER A 75 9.38 9.64 1.96
CA SER A 75 10.35 10.27 1.05
C SER A 75 9.97 11.70 0.63
N GLY A 76 8.97 12.30 1.28
CA GLY A 76 8.47 13.63 0.93
C GLY A 76 7.09 13.88 1.54
N GLY A 77 6.12 14.14 0.68
CA GLY A 77 4.71 14.25 1.07
C GLY A 77 4.03 12.89 1.20
N ALA A 78 2.84 12.88 1.77
CA ALA A 78 1.94 11.74 1.74
C ALA A 78 0.49 12.20 1.62
N PHE A 79 -0.33 11.34 1.03
CA PHE A 79 -1.76 11.56 0.91
C PHE A 79 -2.51 11.10 2.15
N THR A 80 -3.45 11.93 2.57
CA THR A 80 -4.36 11.66 3.68
C THR A 80 -5.82 11.94 3.29
N GLY A 81 -6.74 11.67 4.20
CA GLY A 81 -8.18 11.90 3.99
C GLY A 81 -8.94 10.71 3.41
N PHE A 82 -8.39 9.49 3.48
CA PHE A 82 -9.04 8.24 3.07
C PHE A 82 -10.15 7.80 4.05
N THR A 83 -11.12 8.67 4.31
CA THR A 83 -12.13 8.54 5.38
C THR A 83 -13.48 7.96 4.93
N SER A 84 -13.68 7.78 3.63
CA SER A 84 -14.87 7.12 3.07
C SER A 84 -14.53 6.24 1.88
N ALA A 85 -15.41 5.28 1.57
CA ALA A 85 -15.28 4.38 0.43
C ALA A 85 -15.24 5.09 -0.95
N ALA A 86 -15.54 6.40 -1.01
CA ALA A 86 -15.45 7.22 -2.21
C ALA A 86 -14.10 7.97 -2.32
N ASN A 87 -13.37 8.10 -1.22
CA ASN A 87 -12.05 8.75 -1.18
C ASN A 87 -11.01 7.80 -1.78
N THR A 88 -10.63 8.03 -3.03
CA THR A 88 -9.80 7.10 -3.80
C THR A 88 -8.86 7.82 -4.75
N VAL A 89 -7.75 7.17 -5.08
CA VAL A 89 -6.92 7.52 -6.25
C VAL A 89 -6.96 6.33 -7.19
N SER A 90 -7.30 6.56 -8.47
CA SER A 90 -7.51 5.48 -9.44
C SER A 90 -6.82 5.75 -10.77
N PHE A 91 -6.44 4.67 -11.46
CA PHE A 91 -5.91 4.70 -12.82
C PHE A 91 -6.47 3.54 -13.63
N GLU A 92 -6.86 3.81 -14.87
CA GLU A 92 -7.30 2.79 -15.81
C GLU A 92 -6.09 2.07 -16.40
N THR A 93 -5.95 0.78 -16.12
CA THR A 93 -4.79 -0.01 -16.57
C THR A 93 -4.75 -0.22 -18.08
N GLY A 94 -5.88 0.01 -18.77
CA GLY A 94 -6.05 -0.24 -20.21
C GLY A 94 -5.96 -1.71 -20.62
N GLN A 95 -5.79 -2.62 -19.66
CA GLN A 95 -5.61 -4.05 -19.87
C GLN A 95 -6.16 -4.86 -18.70
N GLU A 96 -6.51 -6.12 -18.96
CA GLU A 96 -6.83 -7.06 -17.88
C GLU A 96 -5.60 -7.27 -16.97
N TRP A 97 -5.86 -7.58 -15.70
CA TRP A 97 -4.78 -7.85 -14.74
C TRP A 97 -3.90 -9.00 -15.25
N PRO A 98 -2.60 -8.75 -15.48
CA PRO A 98 -1.70 -9.75 -16.03
C PRO A 98 -1.50 -10.89 -15.04
N ALA A 99 -1.08 -12.05 -15.56
CA ALA A 99 -0.76 -13.21 -14.72
C ALA A 99 0.44 -12.97 -13.79
N ARG A 100 1.16 -11.85 -13.96
CA ARG A 100 2.30 -11.43 -13.14
C ARG A 100 2.22 -9.93 -12.90
N PHE A 101 2.34 -9.50 -11.65
CA PHE A 101 2.52 -8.09 -11.32
C PHE A 101 3.13 -7.92 -9.93
N THR A 102 3.64 -6.73 -9.63
CA THR A 102 4.02 -6.33 -8.28
C THR A 102 3.38 -4.98 -7.96
N LEU A 103 2.78 -4.86 -6.79
CA LEU A 103 2.31 -3.61 -6.21
C LEU A 103 3.16 -3.35 -4.96
N GLN A 104 3.68 -2.14 -4.82
CA GLN A 104 4.28 -1.62 -3.58
C GLN A 104 3.62 -0.30 -3.21
N LEU A 105 3.40 -0.07 -1.92
CA LEU A 105 2.95 1.20 -1.39
C LEU A 105 3.33 1.32 0.08
N TRP A 106 3.57 2.55 0.52
CA TRP A 106 3.81 2.87 1.92
C TRP A 106 2.51 3.30 2.59
N LEU A 107 2.31 2.80 3.80
CA LEU A 107 1.06 2.93 4.55
C LEU A 107 1.34 3.30 5.99
N ARG A 108 0.57 4.24 6.55
CA ARG A 108 0.59 4.59 7.98
C ARG A 108 -0.83 4.69 8.52
N ASN A 109 -1.04 4.16 9.73
CA ASN A 109 -2.28 4.27 10.50
C ASN A 109 -3.57 3.85 9.75
N PRO A 110 -3.87 2.55 9.57
CA PRO A 110 -4.94 2.05 8.70
C PRO A 110 -6.38 2.26 9.24
N GLY A 111 -6.66 3.29 10.03
CA GLY A 111 -7.99 3.56 10.58
C GLY A 111 -8.51 2.48 11.53
N ASN A 112 -9.77 2.61 11.94
CA ASN A 112 -10.42 1.75 12.95
C ASN A 112 -11.71 1.10 12.44
N ALA A 113 -12.01 1.17 11.14
CA ALA A 113 -13.19 0.52 10.61
C ALA A 113 -13.02 -1.00 10.65
N ALA A 114 -14.15 -1.73 10.73
CA ALA A 114 -14.15 -3.20 10.76
C ALA A 114 -13.36 -3.82 9.60
N ALA A 115 -13.41 -3.18 8.43
CA ALA A 115 -12.53 -3.46 7.30
C ALA A 115 -12.03 -2.15 6.69
N ASN A 116 -10.71 -2.02 6.58
CA ASN A 116 -10.04 -0.88 5.99
C ASN A 116 -9.48 -1.31 4.62
N VAL A 117 -10.09 -0.82 3.54
CA VAL A 117 -9.74 -1.22 2.16
C VAL A 117 -8.52 -0.42 1.71
N ILE A 118 -7.44 -1.12 1.37
CA ILE A 118 -6.15 -0.53 1.00
C ILE A 118 -6.11 -0.29 -0.51
N ALA A 119 -6.30 -1.35 -1.29
CA ALA A 119 -6.20 -1.30 -2.74
C ALA A 119 -7.10 -2.35 -3.39
N VAL A 120 -7.55 -2.08 -4.61
CA VAL A 120 -8.37 -2.99 -5.41
C VAL A 120 -7.88 -3.04 -6.85
N GLY A 121 -7.93 -4.23 -7.43
CA GLY A 121 -7.86 -4.44 -8.87
C GLY A 121 -9.26 -4.69 -9.41
N GLY A 122 -9.80 -3.73 -10.14
CA GLY A 122 -11.16 -3.70 -10.69
C GLY A 122 -12.01 -2.56 -10.13
N ALA A 123 -13.28 -2.50 -10.53
CA ALA A 123 -14.14 -1.35 -10.29
C ALA A 123 -14.44 -1.16 -8.80
N THR A 124 -14.48 0.08 -8.34
CA THR A 124 -14.72 0.44 -6.93
C THR A 124 -16.18 0.35 -6.48
N LYS A 125 -17.12 -0.01 -7.37
CA LYS A 125 -18.55 -0.20 -7.04
C LYS A 125 -19.21 -1.24 -7.97
N ASN A 126 -20.01 -2.14 -7.39
CA ASN A 126 -20.98 -3.00 -8.10
C ASN A 126 -20.43 -3.74 -9.35
N ALA A 127 -19.17 -4.16 -9.35
CA ALA A 127 -18.61 -4.94 -10.46
C ALA A 127 -17.55 -5.93 -9.99
N ASN A 128 -17.02 -6.69 -10.95
CA ASN A 128 -15.97 -7.68 -10.73
C ASN A 128 -14.66 -7.01 -10.29
N ARG A 129 -14.11 -7.50 -9.18
CA ARG A 129 -12.77 -7.14 -8.70
C ARG A 129 -11.94 -8.42 -8.58
N PRO A 130 -11.03 -8.71 -9.52
CA PRO A 130 -10.15 -9.88 -9.40
C PRO A 130 -9.44 -9.98 -8.05
N TRP A 131 -9.11 -8.84 -7.43
CA TRP A 131 -8.52 -8.83 -6.09
C TRP A 131 -8.84 -7.56 -5.29
N GLN A 132 -8.84 -7.68 -3.96
CA GLN A 132 -8.97 -6.60 -3.00
C GLN A 132 -8.04 -6.87 -1.80
N LEU A 133 -7.23 -5.89 -1.44
CA LEU A 133 -6.42 -5.88 -0.23
C LEU A 133 -7.11 -5.06 0.86
N GLN A 134 -7.21 -5.63 2.05
CA GLN A 134 -7.84 -4.98 3.20
C GLN A 134 -7.16 -5.38 4.50
N VAL A 135 -7.28 -4.55 5.52
CA VAL A 135 -6.80 -4.82 6.88
C VAL A 135 -7.94 -4.65 7.89
N SER A 136 -7.99 -5.52 8.89
CA SER A 136 -9.02 -5.47 9.93
C SER A 136 -8.90 -4.21 10.80
N ALA A 137 -9.98 -3.91 11.54
CA ALA A 137 -9.89 -3.13 12.77
C ALA A 137 -8.86 -3.77 13.74
N PRO A 138 -8.30 -2.99 14.68
CA PRO A 138 -7.52 -3.57 15.76
C PRO A 138 -8.44 -4.40 16.67
N ASP A 139 -7.98 -5.58 17.08
CA ASP A 139 -8.62 -6.36 18.13
C ASP A 139 -8.39 -5.74 19.52
N ALA A 140 -8.87 -6.40 20.58
CA ALA A 140 -8.72 -5.91 21.96
C ALA A 140 -7.25 -5.82 22.42
N ALA A 141 -6.34 -6.57 21.80
CA ALA A 141 -4.90 -6.53 22.05
C ALA A 141 -4.17 -5.56 21.10
N GLY A 142 -4.89 -4.89 20.19
CA GLY A 142 -4.34 -4.00 19.18
C GLY A 142 -3.77 -4.73 17.95
N ASN A 143 -3.95 -6.04 17.84
CA ASN A 143 -3.51 -6.80 16.67
C ASN A 143 -4.48 -6.63 15.51
N ARG A 144 -3.98 -6.84 14.30
CA ARG A 144 -4.73 -6.77 13.05
C ARG A 144 -4.42 -7.98 12.20
N THR A 145 -5.30 -8.25 11.25
CA THR A 145 -5.05 -9.20 10.17
C THR A 145 -5.14 -8.49 8.83
N LEU A 146 -4.27 -8.87 7.90
CA LEU A 146 -4.31 -8.40 6.52
C LEU A 146 -4.91 -9.51 5.65
N ALA A 147 -5.80 -9.14 4.76
CA ALA A 147 -6.51 -10.08 3.91
C ALA A 147 -6.40 -9.71 2.44
N LEU A 148 -6.14 -10.72 1.62
CA LEU A 148 -6.33 -10.70 0.18
C LEU A 148 -7.63 -11.41 -0.14
N VAL A 149 -8.61 -10.66 -0.62
CA VAL A 149 -9.84 -11.21 -1.20
C VAL A 149 -9.62 -11.38 -2.68
N TYR A 150 -9.75 -12.61 -3.15
CA TYR A 150 -9.61 -12.99 -4.54
C TYR A 150 -10.97 -13.37 -5.12
N GLN A 151 -11.21 -12.98 -6.38
CA GLN A 151 -12.40 -13.36 -7.13
C GLN A 151 -12.01 -14.06 -8.43
N SER A 152 -12.52 -15.27 -8.61
CA SER A 152 -12.44 -15.98 -9.87
C SER A 152 -13.53 -15.54 -10.85
N TRP A 153 -13.37 -15.92 -12.12
CA TRP A 153 -14.32 -15.59 -13.18
C TRP A 153 -15.65 -16.32 -13.10
N ILE A 154 -15.68 -17.50 -12.45
CA ILE A 154 -16.91 -18.27 -12.17
C ILE A 154 -17.65 -17.77 -10.92
N GLY A 155 -17.16 -16.67 -10.31
CA GLY A 155 -17.77 -16.07 -9.13
C GLY A 155 -17.44 -16.76 -7.82
N THR A 156 -16.46 -17.65 -7.80
CA THR A 156 -15.89 -18.14 -6.54
C THR A 156 -14.99 -17.06 -5.95
N THR A 157 -15.25 -16.69 -4.71
CA THR A 157 -14.39 -15.82 -3.90
C THR A 157 -13.60 -16.64 -2.89
N GLN A 158 -12.37 -16.23 -2.65
CA GLN A 158 -11.51 -16.78 -1.62
C GLN A 158 -10.87 -15.65 -0.83
N THR A 159 -10.81 -15.79 0.48
CA THR A 159 -10.12 -14.84 1.36
C THR A 159 -8.92 -15.54 1.96
N PHE A 160 -7.74 -14.95 1.77
CA PHE A 160 -6.51 -15.36 2.40
C PHE A 160 -6.16 -14.33 3.45
N THR A 161 -5.90 -14.75 4.67
CA THR A 161 -5.69 -13.87 5.82
C THR A 161 -4.35 -14.18 6.47
N SER A 162 -3.62 -13.15 6.87
CA SER A 162 -2.39 -13.30 7.64
C SER A 162 -2.66 -13.83 9.05
N GLU A 163 -1.60 -14.32 9.70
CA GLU A 163 -1.59 -14.35 11.17
C GLU A 163 -1.76 -12.94 11.74
N PRO A 164 -2.29 -12.79 12.97
CA PRO A 164 -2.38 -11.49 13.63
C PRO A 164 -1.01 -10.84 13.80
N PHE A 165 -0.92 -9.55 13.52
CA PHE A 165 0.28 -8.75 13.70
C PHE A 165 -0.05 -7.38 14.29
N LYS A 166 0.95 -6.70 14.83
CA LYS A 166 0.79 -5.36 15.38
C LYS A 166 1.18 -4.30 14.34
N TRP A 167 0.27 -3.36 14.10
CA TRP A 167 0.54 -2.18 13.27
C TRP A 167 0.77 -0.98 14.19
N GLU A 168 2.03 -0.57 14.34
CA GLU A 168 2.38 0.56 15.20
C GLU A 168 1.84 1.88 14.62
N ARG A 169 1.14 2.65 15.46
CA ARG A 169 0.27 3.77 15.07
C ARG A 169 0.95 4.80 14.15
N ASP A 170 2.19 5.14 14.46
CA ASP A 170 2.92 6.24 13.79
C ASP A 170 4.10 5.71 12.97
N THR A 171 4.07 4.43 12.59
CA THR A 171 5.12 3.79 11.80
C THR A 171 4.63 3.56 10.38
N TRP A 172 5.46 3.97 9.42
CA TRP A 172 5.29 3.64 8.01
C TRP A 172 5.63 2.16 7.78
N TYR A 173 4.78 1.47 7.03
CA TYR A 173 5.01 0.12 6.55
C TYR A 173 4.93 0.09 5.04
N GLN A 174 5.90 -0.55 4.39
CA GLN A 174 5.77 -0.92 2.99
C GLN A 174 4.96 -2.20 2.89
N LEU A 175 3.82 -2.10 2.22
CA LEU A 175 3.04 -3.25 1.78
C LEU A 175 3.46 -3.62 0.36
N THR A 176 3.84 -4.87 0.14
CA THR A 176 4.10 -5.41 -1.20
C THR A 176 3.15 -6.57 -1.49
N LEU A 177 2.47 -6.53 -2.63
CA LEU A 177 1.77 -7.68 -3.22
C LEU A 177 2.54 -8.12 -4.47
N ALA A 178 3.16 -9.30 -4.41
CA ALA A 178 3.79 -9.96 -5.54
C ALA A 178 2.85 -11.04 -6.08
N TRP A 179 2.46 -10.93 -7.34
CA TRP A 179 1.51 -11.80 -8.02
C TRP A 179 2.18 -12.54 -9.15
N SER A 180 2.00 -13.86 -9.20
CA SER A 180 2.70 -14.75 -10.11
C SER A 180 1.78 -15.77 -10.73
N SER A 181 2.11 -16.19 -11.95
CA SER A 181 1.50 -17.38 -12.54
C SER A 181 2.13 -18.62 -11.93
N THR A 182 1.31 -19.58 -11.55
CA THR A 182 1.75 -20.88 -11.04
C THR A 182 0.96 -22.00 -11.70
N GLN A 183 1.38 -23.25 -11.49
CA GLN A 183 0.58 -24.42 -11.81
C GLN A 183 -0.11 -24.93 -10.54
N VAL A 184 -1.43 -25.04 -10.58
CA VAL A 184 -2.24 -25.59 -9.49
C VAL A 184 -2.63 -27.01 -9.86
N ARG A 185 -2.37 -27.95 -8.94
CA ARG A 185 -2.77 -29.34 -9.07
C ARG A 185 -4.02 -29.59 -8.25
N TYR A 186 -5.03 -30.24 -8.83
CA TYR A 186 -6.25 -30.62 -8.13
C TYR A 186 -6.75 -31.97 -8.62
N LYS A 187 -7.60 -32.63 -7.85
CA LYS A 187 -8.34 -33.81 -8.31
C LYS A 187 -9.69 -33.37 -8.84
N ASP A 188 -10.04 -33.79 -10.05
CA ASP A 188 -11.38 -33.58 -10.58
C ASP A 188 -12.42 -34.45 -9.86
N LYS A 189 -13.70 -34.32 -10.25
CA LYS A 189 -14.82 -35.09 -9.68
C LYS A 189 -14.66 -36.61 -9.80
N ASP A 190 -13.81 -37.08 -10.71
CA ASP A 190 -13.54 -38.50 -10.94
C ASP A 190 -12.25 -38.94 -10.21
N GLY A 191 -11.68 -38.07 -9.36
CA GLY A 191 -10.46 -38.32 -8.61
C GLY A 191 -9.16 -38.22 -9.42
N LYS A 192 -9.23 -37.82 -10.70
CA LYS A 192 -8.06 -37.72 -11.58
C LYS A 192 -7.31 -36.43 -11.32
N GLU A 193 -5.99 -36.52 -11.23
CA GLU A 193 -5.14 -35.33 -11.09
C GLU A 193 -5.17 -34.49 -12.37
N LYS A 194 -5.44 -33.20 -12.20
CA LYS A 194 -5.43 -32.16 -13.22
C LYS A 194 -4.43 -31.09 -12.82
N VAL A 195 -3.79 -30.51 -13.83
CA VAL A 195 -2.92 -29.36 -13.67
C VAL A 195 -3.52 -28.22 -14.49
N GLU A 196 -3.70 -27.07 -13.85
CA GLU A 196 -4.12 -25.86 -14.54
C GLU A 196 -3.19 -24.70 -14.21
N THR A 197 -3.13 -23.71 -15.10
CA THR A 197 -2.53 -22.44 -14.76
C THR A 197 -3.40 -21.75 -13.72
N GLY A 198 -2.82 -21.49 -12.55
CA GLY A 198 -3.40 -20.67 -11.51
C GLY A 198 -2.53 -19.44 -11.22
N VAL A 199 -2.75 -18.90 -10.03
CA VAL A 199 -2.03 -17.75 -9.48
C VAL A 199 -1.37 -18.17 -8.18
N GLY A 200 -0.12 -17.77 -7.98
CA GLY A 200 0.52 -17.71 -6.68
C GLY A 200 0.72 -16.25 -6.28
N PHE A 201 0.49 -15.92 -5.02
CA PHE A 201 0.76 -14.58 -4.50
C PHE A 201 1.60 -14.65 -3.22
N LYS A 202 2.36 -13.60 -2.98
CA LYS A 202 3.06 -13.33 -1.71
C LYS A 202 2.79 -11.90 -1.29
N ILE A 203 2.56 -11.71 0.00
CA ILE A 203 2.38 -10.41 0.61
C ILE A 203 3.45 -10.20 1.66
N TYR A 204 4.09 -9.04 1.59
CA TYR A 204 5.11 -8.59 2.52
C TYR A 204 4.59 -7.33 3.22
N LEU A 205 4.86 -7.22 4.51
CA LEU A 205 4.55 -6.02 5.29
C LEU A 205 5.77 -5.68 6.14
N THR A 206 6.48 -4.65 5.72
CA THR A 206 7.82 -4.36 6.21
C THR A 206 7.84 -2.97 6.86
N PRO A 207 8.20 -2.83 8.14
CA PRO A 207 8.31 -1.53 8.78
C PRO A 207 9.44 -0.70 8.15
N ALA A 208 9.27 0.63 8.13
CA ALA A 208 10.32 1.55 7.73
C ALA A 208 11.61 1.32 8.55
N GLY A 209 12.75 1.34 7.87
CA GLY A 209 14.06 1.10 8.48
C GLY A 209 14.48 -0.37 8.57
N ALA A 210 13.63 -1.32 8.17
CA ALA A 210 14.06 -2.72 8.04
C ALA A 210 15.04 -2.90 6.87
N GLU A 211 15.96 -3.85 7.00
CA GLU A 211 16.95 -4.16 5.96
C GLU A 211 16.44 -5.13 4.89
N GLU A 212 15.47 -5.98 5.25
CA GLU A 212 14.93 -7.03 4.39
C GLU A 212 13.39 -7.02 4.39
N ALA A 213 12.82 -7.41 3.25
CA ALA A 213 11.38 -7.51 3.07
C ALA A 213 10.80 -8.61 3.98
N ASN A 214 9.85 -8.22 4.82
CA ASN A 214 9.24 -9.10 5.79
C ASN A 214 8.02 -9.80 5.20
N PHE A 215 8.17 -11.08 4.86
CA PHE A 215 7.08 -11.90 4.36
C PHE A 215 5.99 -12.06 5.43
N LEU A 216 4.74 -11.73 5.07
CA LEU A 216 3.60 -11.83 5.97
C LEU A 216 2.78 -13.10 5.72
N PHE A 217 2.35 -13.31 4.47
CA PHE A 217 1.62 -14.53 4.06
C PHE A 217 1.58 -14.67 2.54
N GLY A 218 1.14 -15.83 2.06
CA GLY A 218 1.00 -16.11 0.64
C GLY A 218 0.06 -17.29 0.40
N GLY A 219 -0.19 -17.58 -0.88
CA GLY A 219 -1.08 -18.67 -1.25
C GLY A 219 -1.15 -18.90 -2.74
N THR A 220 -1.94 -19.89 -3.13
CA THR A 220 -2.23 -20.19 -4.53
C THR A 220 -3.74 -20.31 -4.75
N THR A 221 -4.21 -19.88 -5.91
CA THR A 221 -5.61 -19.98 -6.32
C THR A 221 -5.74 -20.30 -7.80
N ALA A 222 -6.91 -20.80 -8.22
CA ALA A 222 -7.24 -21.00 -9.63
C ALA A 222 -7.12 -19.66 -10.39
N ARG A 223 -6.91 -19.69 -11.71
CA ARG A 223 -6.68 -18.45 -12.47
C ARG A 223 -7.93 -17.55 -12.52
N ALA A 224 -7.71 -16.26 -12.28
CA ALA A 224 -8.74 -15.25 -12.52
C ALA A 224 -8.83 -15.02 -14.02
N ARG A 225 -10.05 -15.07 -14.55
CA ARG A 225 -10.38 -14.52 -15.87
C ARG A 225 -11.47 -13.47 -15.70
N CYS A 226 -11.20 -12.46 -14.89
CA CYS A 226 -12.12 -11.35 -14.73
C CYS A 226 -11.94 -10.43 -15.95
N GLY A 227 -12.75 -10.66 -16.98
CA GLY A 227 -12.71 -9.87 -18.21
C GLY A 227 -13.59 -8.63 -18.17
N GLY A 228 -13.37 -7.74 -19.12
CA GLY A 228 -14.16 -6.53 -19.36
C GLY A 228 -13.58 -5.25 -18.72
N LYS A 229 -14.03 -4.08 -19.20
CA LYS A 229 -13.50 -2.77 -18.76
C LYS A 229 -13.55 -2.55 -17.25
N ALA A 230 -14.56 -3.10 -16.57
CA ALA A 230 -14.71 -2.99 -15.13
C ALA A 230 -13.59 -3.65 -14.32
N THR A 231 -12.74 -4.49 -14.93
CA THR A 231 -11.61 -5.12 -14.25
C THR A 231 -10.28 -4.42 -14.56
N GLN A 232 -10.28 -3.43 -15.45
CA GLN A 232 -9.11 -2.69 -15.92
C GLN A 232 -8.90 -1.39 -15.13
N LEU A 233 -9.10 -1.44 -13.82
CA LEU A 233 -8.94 -0.32 -12.91
C LEU A 233 -8.00 -0.73 -11.78
N PHE A 234 -7.06 0.13 -11.45
CA PHE A 234 -6.30 0.06 -10.22
C PHE A 234 -6.71 1.22 -9.32
N THR A 235 -7.03 0.94 -8.06
CA THR A 235 -7.44 1.96 -7.10
C THR A 235 -6.79 1.72 -5.75
N VAL A 236 -6.42 2.81 -5.06
CA VAL A 236 -6.02 2.82 -3.65
C VAL A 236 -6.96 3.68 -2.81
N GLY A 237 -7.00 3.41 -1.50
CA GLY A 237 -7.61 4.26 -0.49
C GLY A 237 -9.02 3.90 -0.06
N GLY A 238 -9.79 3.23 -0.91
CA GLY A 238 -11.13 2.79 -0.55
C GLY A 238 -11.88 2.13 -1.69
N ALA A 239 -13.00 1.50 -1.36
CA ALA A 239 -13.93 0.98 -2.33
C ALA A 239 -15.32 0.83 -1.71
N GLY A 240 -16.37 1.02 -2.52
CA GLY A 240 -17.72 0.59 -2.18
C GLY A 240 -17.80 -0.94 -2.11
N ARG A 241 -18.97 -1.48 -1.78
CA ARG A 241 -19.16 -2.94 -1.74
C ARG A 241 -18.94 -3.53 -3.14
N GLY A 242 -18.19 -4.62 -3.20
CA GLY A 242 -18.05 -5.42 -4.42
C GLY A 242 -19.31 -6.24 -4.69
N TYR A 243 -19.29 -7.00 -5.79
CA TYR A 243 -20.41 -7.87 -6.16
C TYR A 243 -20.60 -9.01 -5.14
N TYR A 244 -19.49 -9.50 -4.56
CA TYR A 244 -19.49 -10.60 -3.61
C TYR A 244 -19.36 -10.11 -2.17
N LYS A 245 -19.95 -10.86 -1.23
CA LYS A 245 -20.04 -10.45 0.18
C LYS A 245 -18.66 -10.30 0.85
N GLU A 246 -17.66 -11.05 0.39
CA GLU A 246 -16.27 -11.00 0.87
C GLU A 246 -15.57 -9.69 0.49
N GLN A 247 -16.00 -9.05 -0.60
CA GLN A 247 -15.53 -7.74 -1.05
C GLN A 247 -16.31 -6.65 -0.33
N VAL A 248 -16.00 -6.47 0.95
CA VAL A 248 -16.62 -5.47 1.80
C VAL A 248 -16.31 -4.06 1.32
N ALA A 249 -17.21 -3.14 1.64
CA ALA A 249 -16.97 -1.71 1.47
C ALA A 249 -16.05 -1.22 2.60
N GLY A 250 -15.25 -0.20 2.33
CA GLY A 250 -14.45 0.46 3.35
C GLY A 250 -13.50 1.48 2.75
N SER A 251 -12.72 2.11 3.64
CA SER A 251 -11.64 3.02 3.28
C SER A 251 -10.43 2.73 4.14
N PHE A 252 -9.24 3.10 3.66
CA PHE A 252 -8.01 2.80 4.36
C PHE A 252 -7.92 3.55 5.70
N GLY A 253 -8.45 4.77 5.80
CA GLY A 253 -8.46 5.55 7.03
C GLY A 253 -7.13 6.18 7.44
N GLY A 254 -6.03 5.77 6.82
CA GLY A 254 -4.67 6.25 7.09
C GLY A 254 -4.06 7.10 5.99
N ASP A 255 -2.74 7.17 6.02
CA ASP A 255 -1.92 7.87 5.03
C ASP A 255 -1.31 6.87 4.04
N ILE A 256 -1.23 7.27 2.76
CA ILE A 256 -0.64 6.49 1.67
C ILE A 256 0.46 7.30 1.01
N ASP A 257 1.58 6.65 0.72
CA ASP A 257 2.73 7.23 0.07
C ASP A 257 3.37 6.25 -0.93
N GLU A 258 4.15 6.76 -1.89
CA GLU A 258 5.02 6.02 -2.82
C GLU A 258 4.33 4.77 -3.40
N VAL A 259 3.24 4.98 -4.14
CA VAL A 259 2.48 3.89 -4.79
C VAL A 259 3.16 3.52 -6.10
N VAL A 260 3.60 2.27 -6.21
CA VAL A 260 4.33 1.76 -7.37
C VAL A 260 3.68 0.48 -7.88
N LEU A 261 3.45 0.41 -9.19
CA LEU A 261 2.90 -0.77 -9.85
C LEU A 261 3.81 -1.20 -10.99
N TRP A 262 4.10 -2.50 -11.06
CA TRP A 262 4.71 -3.14 -12.21
C TRP A 262 3.77 -4.21 -12.76
N LEU A 263 3.07 -3.90 -13.85
CA LEU A 263 2.31 -4.89 -14.60
C LEU A 263 3.27 -5.75 -15.43
N GLY A 264 3.12 -7.08 -15.35
CA GLY A 264 3.95 -8.05 -16.08
C GLY A 264 5.25 -8.45 -15.37
N LYS A 265 5.59 -7.85 -14.22
CA LYS A 265 6.86 -8.08 -13.52
C LYS A 265 6.65 -8.51 -12.07
N ILE A 266 7.43 -9.50 -11.64
CA ILE A 266 7.57 -9.87 -10.23
C ILE A 266 8.94 -9.38 -9.78
N LEU A 267 8.98 -8.56 -8.74
CA LEU A 267 10.26 -8.13 -8.17
C LEU A 267 10.96 -9.29 -7.46
N THR A 268 12.27 -9.34 -7.61
CA THR A 268 13.16 -10.23 -6.84
C THR A 268 13.33 -9.69 -5.42
N ASP A 269 13.78 -10.53 -4.47
CA ASP A 269 14.00 -10.09 -3.09
C ASP A 269 14.99 -8.90 -3.01
N ALA A 270 16.03 -8.89 -3.84
CA ALA A 270 16.96 -7.75 -3.94
C ALA A 270 16.27 -6.46 -4.39
N GLN A 271 15.31 -6.55 -5.32
CA GLN A 271 14.52 -5.41 -5.77
C GLN A 271 13.50 -4.97 -4.72
N LEU A 272 12.89 -5.91 -3.99
CA LEU A 272 12.01 -5.61 -2.87
C LEU A 272 12.77 -4.85 -1.78
N ASN A 273 13.95 -5.34 -1.39
CA ASN A 273 14.79 -4.73 -0.36
C ASN A 273 15.30 -3.35 -0.79
N ALA A 274 15.63 -3.16 -2.06
CA ALA A 274 15.99 -1.84 -2.59
C ALA A 274 14.85 -0.82 -2.42
N GLY A 275 13.60 -1.26 -2.57
CA GLY A 275 12.42 -0.41 -2.38
C GLY A 275 12.15 0.00 -0.93
N LEU A 276 12.82 -0.58 0.07
CA LEU A 276 12.65 -0.23 1.48
C LEU A 276 13.34 1.08 1.89
N LYS A 277 14.18 1.63 1.01
CA LYS A 277 14.95 2.86 1.22
C LYS A 277 14.54 3.90 0.17
N PRO A 278 13.37 4.54 0.33
CA PRO A 278 12.88 5.55 -0.61
C PRO A 278 13.62 6.90 -0.45
#